data_AF-A0A972ZZ01-F1
#
_entry.id   AF-A0A972ZZ01-F1
#
_cell.length_a   1.000
_cell.length_b   1.000
_cell.length_c   1.000
_cell.angle_alpha   90.00
_cell.angle_beta   90.00
_cell.angle_gamma   90.00
#
_symmetry.space_group_name_H-M   'P 1'
#
loop_
_entity.id
_entity.type
_entity.pdbx_description
1 polymer ?
#
loop_
_entity_poly.entity_id
_entity_poly.type
_entity_poly.pdbx_seq_one_letter_code
_entity_poly.pdbx_strand_id
1 'polypeptide(L)'
;MDKSMWHCTVVLFMFVTSACLMDVPVYAESSDFYAHYTRLAYDDDNNTGKYADIVVTLGHTGQLVFSREYSYLPFWRVSEEKHFVDRIIPFVGDGPAERPDKINKCSYVRIVENTPDKITVHWRYAPDQRRDSFTRFRETYGGDIGQYHTEYCDEYFTIKTDGTVLRRLKKGCYRLDDWNDPANAITQTLQLTSTGITVKKTTPAALQHLPGEPVQGLPVIEESSQPPALWMRFDEGLKPNGHSTQDSVRGTQCAINGMDSYWRAGVSGTCLSFDGYTNKV
;
A
#
# COMPACT_ATOMS: atom_id res chain seq x y z
N MET A 1 -88.32 34.02 -25.67
CA MET A 1 -88.72 33.82 -24.26
C MET A 1 -89.09 32.38 -24.11
N ASP A 2 -88.66 31.59 -23.15
CA ASP A 2 -87.56 31.63 -22.18
C ASP A 2 -87.49 30.18 -21.67
N LYS A 3 -86.31 29.77 -21.23
CA LYS A 3 -85.94 28.41 -20.85
C LYS A 3 -86.71 27.95 -19.61
N SER A 4 -87.02 26.65 -19.53
CA SER A 4 -87.05 25.97 -18.23
C SER A 4 -86.38 24.59 -18.34
N MET A 5 -85.63 24.34 -17.28
CA MET A 5 -84.52 23.41 -17.10
C MET A 5 -85.05 22.19 -16.34
N TRP A 6 -84.64 20.97 -16.72
CA TRP A 6 -84.68 19.81 -15.82
C TRP A 6 -83.26 19.24 -15.71
N HIS A 7 -82.76 19.19 -14.47
CA HIS A 7 -81.46 18.60 -14.12
C HIS A 7 -81.55 17.08 -14.18
N CYS A 8 -80.56 16.45 -14.81
CA CYS A 8 -80.36 15.00 -14.83
C CYS A 8 -78.98 14.70 -14.25
N THR A 9 -78.93 14.03 -13.10
CA THR A 9 -77.70 13.63 -12.41
C THR A 9 -77.11 12.40 -13.08
N VAL A 10 -75.88 12.52 -13.60
CA VAL A 10 -75.12 11.40 -14.20
C VAL A 10 -74.23 10.78 -13.14
N VAL A 11 -74.33 9.46 -12.96
CA VAL A 11 -73.45 8.65 -12.11
C VAL A 11 -72.26 8.16 -12.94
N LEU A 12 -71.04 8.52 -12.50
CA LEU A 12 -69.79 8.16 -13.16
C LEU A 12 -69.25 6.83 -12.58
N PHE A 13 -69.19 5.78 -13.40
CA PHE A 13 -68.52 4.53 -13.05
C PHE A 13 -67.02 4.63 -13.35
N MET A 14 -66.19 4.53 -12.32
CA MET A 14 -64.74 4.56 -12.41
C MET A 14 -64.21 3.12 -12.56
N PHE A 15 -63.68 2.78 -13.72
CA PHE A 15 -62.96 1.52 -13.95
C PHE A 15 -61.51 1.68 -13.47
N VAL A 16 -61.11 0.92 -12.46
CA VAL A 16 -59.72 0.79 -12.03
C VAL A 16 -59.07 -0.33 -12.83
N THR A 17 -58.23 0.02 -13.81
CA THR A 17 -57.36 -0.94 -14.50
C THR A 17 -56.12 -1.18 -13.64
N SER A 18 -56.01 -2.38 -13.07
CA SER A 18 -54.81 -2.84 -12.37
C SER A 18 -53.70 -3.09 -13.39
N ALA A 19 -52.79 -2.13 -13.56
CA ALA A 19 -51.54 -2.35 -14.27
C ALA A 19 -50.62 -3.19 -13.39
N CYS A 20 -50.45 -4.47 -13.72
CA CYS A 20 -49.34 -5.26 -13.20
C CYS A 20 -48.03 -4.63 -13.67
N LEU A 21 -47.37 -3.89 -12.79
CA LEU A 21 -45.96 -3.56 -12.92
C LEU A 21 -45.21 -4.89 -12.90
N MET A 22 -44.77 -5.35 -14.08
CA MET A 22 -43.76 -6.39 -14.13
C MET A 22 -42.47 -5.75 -13.63
N ASP A 23 -42.01 -6.16 -12.46
CA ASP A 23 -40.65 -5.92 -12.00
C ASP A 23 -39.71 -6.60 -13.00
N VAL A 24 -39.27 -5.83 -14.00
CA VAL A 24 -38.15 -6.22 -14.84
C VAL A 24 -36.96 -6.31 -13.89
N PRO A 25 -36.33 -7.49 -13.71
CA PRO A 25 -35.08 -7.54 -12.97
C PRO A 25 -34.09 -6.65 -13.72
N VAL A 26 -33.76 -5.51 -13.13
CA VAL A 26 -32.57 -4.76 -13.50
C VAL A 26 -31.43 -5.69 -13.15
N TYR A 27 -30.96 -6.45 -14.13
CA TYR A 27 -29.63 -7.03 -14.07
C TYR A 27 -28.70 -5.85 -13.85
N ALA A 28 -28.18 -5.71 -12.63
CA ALA A 28 -27.04 -4.85 -12.39
C ALA A 28 -25.98 -5.33 -13.39
N GLU A 29 -25.64 -4.49 -14.38
CA GLU A 29 -24.47 -4.75 -15.21
C GLU A 29 -23.34 -5.09 -14.26
N SER A 30 -22.72 -6.25 -14.47
CA SER A 30 -21.49 -6.55 -13.74
C SER A 30 -20.56 -5.38 -14.01
N SER A 31 -20.13 -4.69 -12.96
CA SER A 31 -19.15 -3.62 -13.10
C SER A 31 -18.02 -4.13 -13.97
N ASP A 32 -17.87 -3.52 -15.13
CA ASP A 32 -16.87 -3.86 -16.13
C ASP A 32 -15.45 -3.48 -15.64
N PHE A 33 -15.35 -3.01 -14.39
CA PHE A 33 -14.15 -2.70 -13.64
C PHE A 33 -13.86 -3.78 -12.58
N TYR A 34 -12.82 -4.59 -12.82
CA TYR A 34 -12.43 -5.68 -11.92
C TYR A 34 -10.95 -6.05 -12.10
N ALA A 35 -10.39 -6.69 -11.08
CA ALA A 35 -9.06 -7.30 -11.15
C ALA A 35 -9.12 -8.82 -10.94
N HIS A 36 -8.20 -9.55 -11.57
CA HIS A 36 -8.06 -10.98 -11.36
C HIS A 36 -6.61 -11.43 -11.53
N TYR A 37 -6.28 -12.53 -10.86
CA TYR A 37 -5.03 -13.26 -11.10
C TYR A 37 -5.18 -14.17 -12.31
N THR A 38 -4.12 -14.30 -13.10
CA THR A 38 -4.09 -15.16 -14.28
C THR A 38 -2.67 -15.63 -14.59
N ARG A 39 -2.53 -16.40 -15.68
CA ARG A 39 -1.25 -16.77 -16.27
C ARG A 39 -1.28 -16.36 -17.74
N LEU A 40 -0.66 -15.24 -18.05
CA LEU A 40 -0.49 -14.76 -19.41
C LEU A 40 0.48 -15.65 -20.18
N ALA A 41 0.34 -15.64 -21.50
CA ALA A 41 1.22 -16.35 -22.41
C ALA A 41 2.62 -15.74 -22.36
N TYR A 42 3.50 -16.40 -21.63
CA TYR A 42 4.91 -16.07 -21.51
C TYR A 42 5.63 -17.32 -21.02
N ASP A 43 6.66 -17.73 -21.76
CA ASP A 43 7.51 -18.86 -21.37
C ASP A 43 8.52 -18.40 -20.32
N ASP A 44 8.28 -18.82 -19.09
CA ASP A 44 9.14 -18.60 -17.93
C ASP A 44 9.80 -19.91 -17.47
N ASP A 45 9.95 -20.90 -18.36
CA ASP A 45 10.45 -22.24 -18.06
C ASP A 45 9.63 -22.96 -16.98
N ASN A 46 8.31 -22.67 -16.90
CA ASN A 46 7.40 -23.16 -15.85
C ASN A 46 7.83 -22.79 -14.41
N ASN A 47 8.57 -21.70 -14.24
CA ASN A 47 8.99 -21.24 -12.91
C ASN A 47 7.84 -20.71 -12.05
N THR A 48 6.71 -20.31 -12.65
CA THR A 48 5.58 -19.73 -11.90
C THR A 48 4.28 -20.50 -12.10
N GLY A 49 3.32 -20.26 -11.20
CA GLY A 49 2.01 -20.91 -11.21
C GLY A 49 0.95 -20.24 -12.10
N LYS A 50 -0.30 -20.73 -11.97
CA LYS A 50 -1.47 -20.25 -12.74
C LYS A 50 -2.01 -18.86 -12.35
N TYR A 51 -1.48 -18.26 -11.28
CA TYR A 51 -1.91 -16.98 -10.71
C TYR A 51 -0.74 -15.99 -10.59
N ALA A 52 0.20 -16.07 -11.53
CA ALA A 52 1.43 -15.29 -11.47
C ALA A 52 1.23 -13.83 -11.88
N ASP A 53 0.29 -13.55 -12.78
CA ASP A 53 0.06 -12.22 -13.34
C ASP A 53 -1.24 -11.62 -12.82
N ILE A 54 -1.35 -10.29 -12.83
CA ILE A 54 -2.58 -9.56 -12.49
C ILE A 54 -3.03 -8.74 -13.69
N VAL A 55 -4.31 -8.81 -14.00
CA VAL A 55 -4.96 -7.94 -14.99
C VAL A 55 -6.06 -7.15 -14.30
N VAL A 56 -6.02 -5.83 -14.44
CA VAL A 56 -7.07 -4.90 -14.02
C VAL A 56 -7.79 -4.42 -15.28
N THR A 57 -9.07 -4.73 -15.41
CA THR A 57 -9.92 -4.33 -16.54
C THR A 57 -10.67 -3.04 -16.19
N LEU A 58 -10.72 -2.09 -17.12
CA LEU A 58 -11.46 -0.82 -17.01
C LEU A 58 -12.53 -0.75 -18.10
N GLY A 59 -13.51 -1.64 -18.01
CA GLY A 59 -14.52 -1.87 -19.03
C GLY A 59 -13.94 -2.00 -20.42
N HIS A 60 -14.55 -1.30 -21.37
CA HIS A 60 -14.10 -1.28 -22.76
C HIS A 60 -12.91 -0.36 -23.02
N THR A 61 -12.39 0.35 -22.00
CA THR A 61 -11.27 1.30 -22.18
C THR A 61 -9.94 0.59 -22.39
N GLY A 62 -9.69 -0.48 -21.64
CA GLY A 62 -8.41 -1.20 -21.69
C GLY A 62 -8.09 -1.97 -20.41
N GLN A 63 -6.85 -2.43 -20.31
CA GLN A 63 -6.39 -3.26 -19.19
C GLN A 63 -5.02 -2.81 -18.67
N LEU A 64 -4.89 -2.64 -17.36
CA LEU A 64 -3.60 -2.42 -16.69
C LEU A 64 -3.06 -3.77 -16.26
N VAL A 65 -1.93 -4.16 -16.83
CA VAL A 65 -1.38 -5.51 -16.73
C VAL A 65 -0.07 -5.50 -15.95
N PHE A 66 0.03 -6.42 -15.00
CA PHE A 66 1.22 -6.70 -14.22
C PHE A 66 1.69 -8.12 -14.58
N SER A 67 2.66 -8.22 -15.49
CA SER A 67 3.11 -9.49 -16.06
C SER A 67 4.52 -9.85 -15.61
N ARG A 68 4.75 -11.13 -15.32
CA ARG A 68 6.08 -11.68 -15.04
C ARG A 68 7.07 -11.46 -16.18
N GLU A 69 6.57 -11.36 -17.42
CA GLU A 69 7.33 -11.04 -18.65
C GLU A 69 8.18 -9.76 -18.50
N TYR A 70 7.75 -8.78 -17.70
CA TYR A 70 8.44 -7.49 -17.55
C TYR A 70 8.88 -7.21 -16.10
N SER A 71 9.11 -8.28 -15.32
CA SER A 71 9.37 -8.19 -13.88
C SER A 71 8.26 -7.41 -13.14
N TYR A 72 7.03 -7.53 -13.65
CA TYR A 72 5.82 -6.84 -13.22
C TYR A 72 5.80 -5.32 -13.38
N LEU A 73 6.69 -4.74 -14.20
CA LEU A 73 6.53 -3.35 -14.65
C LEU A 73 5.15 -3.20 -15.32
N PRO A 74 4.25 -2.36 -14.78
CA PRO A 74 2.90 -2.28 -15.32
C PRO A 74 2.87 -1.69 -16.73
N PHE A 75 1.99 -2.23 -17.56
CA PHE A 75 1.65 -1.60 -18.83
C PHE A 75 0.14 -1.49 -19.01
N TRP A 76 -0.28 -0.38 -19.57
CA TRP A 76 -1.64 -0.15 -20.02
C TRP A 76 -1.80 -0.69 -21.43
N ARG A 77 -2.70 -1.64 -21.60
CA ARG A 77 -3.06 -2.23 -22.88
C ARG A 77 -4.35 -1.63 -23.40
N VAL A 78 -4.28 -0.99 -24.55
CA VAL A 78 -5.45 -0.56 -25.32
C VAL A 78 -5.36 -1.22 -26.68
N SER A 79 -6.36 -2.03 -27.04
CA SER A 79 -6.27 -2.89 -28.22
C SER A 79 -5.00 -3.76 -28.15
N GLU A 80 -4.18 -3.79 -29.20
CA GLU A 80 -2.90 -4.50 -29.27
C GLU A 80 -1.70 -3.70 -28.76
N GLU A 81 -1.86 -2.41 -28.44
CA GLU A 81 -0.76 -1.54 -28.03
C GLU A 81 -0.48 -1.65 -26.52
N LYS A 82 0.82 -1.61 -26.15
CA LYS A 82 1.29 -1.59 -24.76
C LYS A 82 1.96 -0.26 -24.44
N HIS A 83 1.45 0.44 -23.44
CA HIS A 83 2.05 1.67 -22.91
C HIS A 83 2.57 1.39 -21.51
N PHE A 84 3.88 1.36 -21.33
CA PHE A 84 4.49 1.09 -20.03
C PHE A 84 4.43 2.30 -19.11
N VAL A 85 4.27 2.08 -17.81
CA VAL A 85 4.56 3.12 -16.82
C VAL A 85 6.08 3.35 -16.75
N ASP A 86 6.49 4.57 -16.46
CA ASP A 86 7.91 4.87 -16.25
C ASP A 86 8.47 4.17 -15.01
N ARG A 87 9.74 3.76 -15.09
CA ARG A 87 10.51 3.35 -13.90
C ARG A 87 10.96 4.60 -13.15
N ILE A 88 10.36 4.87 -12.00
CA ILE A 88 10.79 5.97 -11.11
C ILE A 88 12.14 5.63 -10.46
N ILE A 89 12.32 4.37 -10.07
CA ILE A 89 13.59 3.85 -9.55
C ILE A 89 14.22 2.97 -10.63
N PRO A 90 15.50 3.17 -10.99
CA PRO A 90 16.21 2.27 -11.88
C PRO A 90 16.17 0.84 -11.34
N PHE A 91 15.87 -0.12 -12.20
CA PHE A 91 15.82 -1.53 -11.84
C PHE A 91 16.91 -2.28 -12.60
N VAL A 92 17.93 -2.72 -11.87
CA VAL A 92 19.06 -3.53 -12.35
C VAL A 92 19.05 -4.89 -11.68
N GLY A 93 19.14 -5.95 -12.47
CA GLY A 93 19.20 -7.32 -11.98
C GLY A 93 19.94 -8.26 -12.92
N ASP A 94 19.60 -9.55 -12.87
CA ASP A 94 20.26 -10.62 -13.63
C ASP A 94 19.59 -10.94 -14.98
N GLY A 95 18.53 -10.21 -15.34
CA GLY A 95 17.84 -10.29 -16.62
C GLY A 95 18.10 -9.10 -17.56
N PRO A 96 17.46 -9.09 -18.75
CA PRO A 96 17.53 -7.95 -19.69
C PRO A 96 16.82 -6.69 -19.13
N ALA A 97 16.99 -5.54 -19.76
CA ALA A 97 16.47 -4.26 -19.26
C ALA A 97 14.93 -4.21 -19.14
N GLU A 98 14.23 -4.91 -20.03
CA GLU A 98 12.78 -5.04 -20.05
C GLU A 98 12.29 -5.95 -18.91
N ARG A 99 13.13 -6.90 -18.49
CA ARG A 99 12.86 -7.89 -17.44
C ARG A 99 14.07 -8.06 -16.52
N PRO A 100 14.39 -7.07 -15.67
CA PRO A 100 15.62 -7.08 -14.87
C PRO A 100 15.71 -8.24 -13.87
N ASP A 101 14.57 -8.76 -13.44
CA ASP A 101 14.46 -9.95 -12.59
C ASP A 101 14.19 -11.18 -13.47
N LYS A 102 15.25 -11.93 -13.80
CA LYS A 102 15.22 -12.99 -14.82
C LYS A 102 14.26 -14.13 -14.49
N ILE A 103 13.94 -14.37 -13.24
CA ILE A 103 13.04 -15.45 -12.83
C ILE A 103 11.99 -14.98 -11.83
N ASN A 104 11.78 -13.65 -11.73
CA ASN A 104 10.86 -13.03 -10.79
C ASN A 104 11.14 -13.43 -9.32
N LYS A 105 12.41 -13.64 -8.96
CA LYS A 105 12.83 -14.08 -7.61
C LYS A 105 12.71 -12.99 -6.56
N CYS A 106 12.84 -11.73 -6.97
CA CYS A 106 12.86 -10.57 -6.09
C CYS A 106 11.72 -9.61 -6.40
N SER A 107 10.75 -10.01 -7.23
CA SER A 107 9.62 -9.18 -7.65
C SER A 107 8.33 -9.98 -7.58
N TYR A 108 7.27 -9.40 -7.02
CA TYR A 108 5.94 -10.00 -7.05
C TYR A 108 4.86 -8.93 -7.03
N VAL A 109 3.64 -9.35 -7.41
CA VAL A 109 2.44 -8.52 -7.34
C VAL A 109 1.33 -9.19 -6.56
N ARG A 110 0.47 -8.38 -5.93
CA ARG A 110 -0.76 -8.86 -5.29
C ARG A 110 -1.87 -7.82 -5.37
N ILE A 111 -3.10 -8.28 -5.48
CA ILE A 111 -4.30 -7.47 -5.28
C ILE A 111 -4.45 -7.23 -3.77
N VAL A 112 -4.48 -5.96 -3.36
CA VAL A 112 -4.70 -5.53 -1.97
C VAL A 112 -6.18 -5.19 -1.74
N GLU A 113 -6.84 -4.64 -2.76
CA GLU A 113 -8.24 -4.23 -2.70
C GLU A 113 -8.87 -4.40 -4.08
N ASN A 114 -10.11 -4.90 -4.12
CA ASN A 114 -10.87 -5.11 -5.35
C ASN A 114 -12.35 -4.82 -5.08
N THR A 115 -12.75 -3.58 -5.33
CA THR A 115 -14.12 -3.10 -5.12
C THR A 115 -14.65 -2.49 -6.42
N PRO A 116 -15.98 -2.35 -6.57
CA PRO A 116 -16.58 -1.73 -7.75
C PRO A 116 -16.09 -0.31 -8.07
N ASP A 117 -15.59 0.43 -7.07
CA ASP A 117 -15.15 1.82 -7.23
C ASP A 117 -13.63 1.98 -7.32
N LYS A 118 -12.89 1.00 -6.78
CA LYS A 118 -11.44 1.10 -6.59
C LYS A 118 -10.75 -0.26 -6.51
N ILE A 119 -9.63 -0.37 -7.19
CA ILE A 119 -8.73 -1.52 -7.15
C ILE A 119 -7.36 -1.06 -6.72
N THR A 120 -6.71 -1.78 -5.80
CA THR A 120 -5.32 -1.51 -5.40
C THR A 120 -4.45 -2.72 -5.69
N VAL A 121 -3.43 -2.55 -6.54
CA VAL A 121 -2.40 -3.57 -6.80
C VAL A 121 -1.09 -3.13 -6.17
N HIS A 122 -0.46 -4.03 -5.44
CA HIS A 122 0.85 -3.84 -4.84
C HIS A 122 1.91 -4.57 -5.66
N TRP A 123 2.96 -3.87 -6.09
CA TRP A 123 4.16 -4.39 -6.72
C TRP A 123 5.35 -4.16 -5.79
N ARG A 124 5.95 -5.25 -5.32
CA ARG A 124 7.18 -5.21 -4.53
C ARG A 124 8.32 -5.75 -5.36
N TYR A 125 9.46 -5.06 -5.36
CA TYR A 125 10.66 -5.51 -6.07
C TYR A 125 11.95 -5.02 -5.42
N ALA A 126 13.06 -5.73 -5.66
CA ALA A 126 14.41 -5.25 -5.31
C ALA A 126 15.02 -4.48 -6.50
N PRO A 127 15.13 -3.13 -6.45
CA PRO A 127 15.62 -2.34 -7.58
C PRO A 127 17.09 -2.59 -7.96
N ASP A 128 17.94 -3.06 -7.04
CA ASP A 128 19.33 -3.43 -7.35
C ASP A 128 19.64 -4.82 -6.79
N GLN A 129 19.53 -5.83 -7.64
CA GLN A 129 19.80 -7.22 -7.25
C GLN A 129 21.28 -7.58 -7.23
N ARG A 130 22.18 -6.61 -7.49
CA ARG A 130 23.63 -6.82 -7.40
C ARG A 130 24.16 -6.64 -5.99
N ARG A 131 23.35 -6.06 -5.09
CA ARG A 131 23.72 -5.83 -3.69
C ARG A 131 24.03 -7.14 -2.99
N ASP A 132 24.92 -7.06 -2.01
CA ASP A 132 25.43 -8.23 -1.29
C ASP A 132 24.32 -9.03 -0.58
N SER A 133 23.18 -8.41 -0.22
CA SER A 133 22.04 -9.13 0.35
C SER A 133 21.45 -10.18 -0.60
N PHE A 134 21.63 -10.00 -1.92
CA PHE A 134 21.11 -10.89 -2.96
C PHE A 134 22.19 -11.79 -3.55
N THR A 135 23.43 -11.33 -3.61
CA THR A 135 24.54 -12.05 -4.26
C THR A 135 25.44 -12.80 -3.27
N ARG A 136 25.53 -12.32 -2.03
CA ARG A 136 26.47 -12.77 -0.99
C ARG A 136 25.81 -12.91 0.38
N PHE A 137 24.52 -13.27 0.40
CA PHE A 137 23.71 -13.27 1.62
C PHE A 137 24.34 -14.05 2.77
N ARG A 138 24.98 -15.20 2.48
CA ARG A 138 25.61 -16.05 3.52
C ARG A 138 26.76 -15.36 4.24
N GLU A 139 27.46 -14.47 3.55
CA GLU A 139 28.63 -13.76 4.08
C GLU A 139 28.25 -12.46 4.76
N THR A 140 27.15 -11.83 4.33
CA THR A 140 26.67 -10.55 4.87
C THR A 140 25.59 -10.69 5.93
N TYR A 141 25.11 -11.92 6.19
CA TYR A 141 24.13 -12.18 7.23
C TYR A 141 24.75 -12.06 8.61
N GLY A 142 24.75 -10.83 9.15
CA GLY A 142 25.23 -10.52 10.50
C GLY A 142 24.19 -10.71 11.61
N GLY A 143 23.06 -11.38 11.34
CA GLY A 143 21.94 -11.53 12.27
C GLY A 143 20.93 -10.37 12.26
N ASP A 144 21.28 -9.22 11.69
CA ASP A 144 20.36 -8.10 11.48
C ASP A 144 19.64 -8.24 10.14
N ILE A 145 18.52 -8.96 10.14
CA ILE A 145 17.63 -9.10 8.97
C ILE A 145 16.98 -7.78 8.56
N GLY A 146 17.01 -6.78 9.44
CA GLY A 146 16.44 -5.47 9.20
C GLY A 146 17.07 -4.78 7.98
N GLN A 147 18.33 -5.05 7.68
CA GLN A 147 19.00 -4.36 6.59
C GLN A 147 18.50 -4.81 5.21
N TYR A 148 18.08 -6.06 5.07
CA TYR A 148 17.75 -6.63 3.76
C TYR A 148 16.42 -6.15 3.20
N HIS A 149 15.41 -5.92 4.06
CA HIS A 149 14.13 -5.40 3.56
C HIS A 149 14.22 -3.92 3.12
N THR A 150 15.26 -3.19 3.55
CA THR A 150 15.52 -1.81 3.09
C THR A 150 15.91 -1.76 1.61
N GLU A 151 16.35 -2.90 1.06
CA GLU A 151 16.79 -3.01 -0.33
C GLU A 151 15.63 -3.33 -1.29
N TYR A 152 14.39 -3.39 -0.79
CA TYR A 152 13.18 -3.52 -1.58
C TYR A 152 12.48 -2.17 -1.76
N CYS A 153 11.60 -2.09 -2.75
CA CYS A 153 10.65 -1.01 -2.94
C CYS A 153 9.25 -1.59 -3.04
N ASP A 154 8.27 -0.83 -2.57
CA ASP A 154 6.85 -1.18 -2.60
C ASP A 154 6.10 -0.08 -3.36
N GLU A 155 5.44 -0.46 -4.45
CA GLU A 155 4.63 0.42 -5.27
C GLU A 155 3.17 -0.01 -5.23
N TYR A 156 2.29 0.92 -4.88
CA TYR A 156 0.85 0.71 -4.83
C TYR A 156 0.21 1.49 -5.97
N PHE A 157 -0.55 0.81 -6.81
CA PHE A 157 -1.36 1.39 -7.87
C PHE A 157 -2.81 1.31 -7.44
N THR A 158 -3.39 2.43 -7.02
CA THR A 158 -4.81 2.55 -6.72
C THR A 158 -5.52 3.09 -7.96
N ILE A 159 -6.21 2.20 -8.67
CA ILE A 159 -6.96 2.46 -9.90
C ILE A 159 -8.42 2.75 -9.54
N LYS A 160 -9.01 3.75 -10.20
CA LYS A 160 -10.44 4.09 -10.13
C LYS A 160 -11.14 3.79 -11.45
N THR A 161 -12.47 3.76 -11.42
CA THR A 161 -13.35 3.51 -12.58
C THR A 161 -13.24 4.56 -13.69
N ASP A 162 -12.75 5.77 -13.38
CA ASP A 162 -12.51 6.84 -14.37
C ASP A 162 -11.11 6.76 -15.02
N GLY A 163 -10.32 5.72 -14.71
CA GLY A 163 -8.96 5.56 -15.21
C GLY A 163 -7.91 6.39 -14.48
N THR A 164 -8.29 7.13 -13.43
CA THR A 164 -7.32 7.77 -12.53
C THR A 164 -6.56 6.68 -11.78
N VAL A 165 -5.23 6.80 -11.74
CA VAL A 165 -4.37 5.95 -10.91
C VAL A 165 -3.55 6.80 -9.97
N LEU A 166 -3.68 6.54 -8.67
CA LEU A 166 -2.73 7.01 -7.68
C LEU A 166 -1.64 5.93 -7.51
N ARG A 167 -0.44 6.23 -8.00
CA ARG A 167 0.76 5.43 -7.77
C ARG A 167 1.49 5.98 -6.55
N ARG A 168 1.71 5.14 -5.54
CA ARG A 168 2.50 5.47 -4.35
C ARG A 168 3.68 4.53 -4.24
N LEU A 169 4.88 5.07 -4.33
CA LEU A 169 6.15 4.34 -4.22
C LEU A 169 6.78 4.62 -2.87
N LYS A 170 7.18 3.56 -2.17
CA LYS A 170 8.00 3.61 -0.96
C LYS A 170 9.29 2.86 -1.19
N LYS A 171 10.43 3.50 -0.88
CA LYS A 171 11.71 2.81 -0.77
C LYS A 171 11.77 2.16 0.61
N GLY A 172 12.31 0.95 0.68
CA GLY A 172 12.63 0.32 1.94
C GLY A 172 13.55 1.23 2.76
N CYS A 173 13.30 1.29 4.06
CA CYS A 173 14.08 2.06 5.02
C CYS A 173 14.18 1.24 6.31
N TYR A 174 15.24 1.52 7.08
CA TYR A 174 15.56 0.73 8.26
C TYR A 174 14.70 1.08 9.47
N ARG A 175 14.17 2.30 9.56
CA ARG A 175 13.33 2.71 10.69
C ARG A 175 11.86 2.55 10.36
N LEU A 176 11.11 1.99 11.30
CA LEU A 176 9.67 1.82 11.16
C LEU A 176 8.94 3.17 11.11
N ASP A 177 9.42 4.18 11.83
CA ASP A 177 8.88 5.53 11.78
C ASP A 177 9.09 6.18 10.41
N ASP A 178 10.29 6.07 9.84
CA ASP A 178 10.57 6.52 8.46
C ASP A 178 9.68 5.79 7.46
N TRP A 179 9.40 4.50 7.70
CA TRP A 179 8.48 3.74 6.88
C TRP A 179 7.04 4.23 7.04
N ASN A 180 6.59 4.51 8.25
CA ASN A 180 5.22 4.93 8.53
C ASN A 180 4.96 6.40 8.17
N ASP A 181 6.01 7.21 8.02
CA ASP A 181 5.92 8.58 7.55
C ASP A 181 5.15 8.65 6.22
N PRO A 182 3.98 9.32 6.18
CA PRO A 182 3.16 9.37 4.99
C PRO A 182 3.83 10.12 3.83
N ALA A 183 4.69 11.10 4.13
CA ALA A 183 5.41 11.91 3.16
C ALA A 183 6.71 11.25 2.67
N ASN A 184 7.20 10.21 3.33
CA ASN A 184 8.32 9.39 2.83
C ASN A 184 7.89 8.41 1.71
N ALA A 185 7.17 8.94 0.72
CA ALA A 185 6.73 8.21 -0.46
C ALA A 185 6.72 9.14 -1.67
N ILE A 186 7.18 8.64 -2.83
CA ILE A 186 6.93 9.33 -4.09
C ILE A 186 5.48 9.04 -4.48
N THR A 187 4.71 10.06 -4.81
CA THR A 187 3.35 9.89 -5.32
C THR A 187 3.26 10.40 -6.75
N GLN A 188 2.54 9.66 -7.59
CA GLN A 188 2.30 10.01 -8.97
C GLN A 188 0.82 9.81 -9.29
N THR A 189 0.18 10.82 -9.87
CA THR A 189 -1.18 10.69 -10.41
C THR A 189 -1.06 10.44 -11.91
N LEU A 190 -1.57 9.29 -12.36
CA LEU A 190 -1.64 8.92 -13.77
C LEU A 190 -3.10 8.97 -14.23
N GLN A 191 -3.27 9.17 -15.52
CA GLN A 191 -4.55 8.96 -16.21
C GLN A 191 -4.34 7.91 -17.30
N LEU A 192 -5.13 6.84 -17.22
CA LEU A 192 -5.25 5.86 -18.29
C LEU A 192 -6.25 6.40 -19.32
N THR A 193 -5.86 6.41 -20.59
CA THR A 193 -6.68 6.90 -21.71
C THR A 193 -6.73 5.88 -22.83
N SER A 194 -7.58 6.10 -23.82
CA SER A 194 -7.63 5.29 -25.04
C SER A 194 -6.37 5.41 -25.93
N THR A 195 -5.43 6.28 -25.58
CA THR A 195 -4.18 6.51 -26.34
C THR A 195 -2.92 6.21 -25.52
N GLY A 196 -3.07 5.72 -24.30
CA GLY A 196 -1.95 5.37 -23.43
C GLY A 196 -2.06 5.92 -22.01
N ILE A 197 -0.91 6.31 -21.44
CA ILE A 197 -0.78 6.77 -20.06
C ILE A 197 -0.34 8.22 -20.05
N THR A 198 -1.02 9.07 -19.30
CA THR A 198 -0.60 10.45 -19.05
C THR A 198 -0.21 10.64 -17.59
N VAL A 199 0.99 11.16 -17.33
CA VAL A 199 1.39 11.60 -15.99
C VAL A 199 0.78 12.98 -15.71
N LYS A 200 -0.08 13.09 -14.70
CA LYS A 200 -0.72 14.37 -14.32
C LYS A 200 0.09 15.13 -13.28
N LYS A 201 0.66 14.43 -12.30
CA LYS A 201 1.44 15.02 -11.21
C LYS A 201 2.42 14.00 -10.65
N THR A 202 3.61 14.46 -10.29
CA THR A 202 4.57 13.71 -9.46
C THR A 202 4.92 14.57 -8.26
N THR A 203 4.94 13.98 -7.07
CA THR A 203 5.39 14.61 -5.83
C THR A 203 6.51 13.76 -5.24
N PRO A 204 7.70 14.32 -5.02
CA PRO A 204 8.82 13.58 -4.45
C PRO A 204 8.54 13.19 -3.00
N ALA A 205 9.24 12.16 -2.52
CA ALA A 205 9.25 11.83 -1.11
C ALA A 205 9.94 12.94 -0.30
N ALA A 206 9.42 13.22 0.88
CA ALA A 206 9.97 14.17 1.84
C ALA A 206 9.86 13.56 3.25
N LEU A 207 10.92 12.90 3.68
CA LEU A 207 11.01 12.34 5.03
C LEU A 207 10.98 13.47 6.07
N GLN A 208 10.07 13.37 7.03
CA GLN A 208 9.80 14.41 8.02
C GLN A 208 10.47 14.13 9.37
N HIS A 209 10.93 12.90 9.62
CA HIS A 209 11.48 12.46 10.90
C HIS A 209 10.53 12.75 12.07
N LEU A 210 9.27 12.33 11.92
CA LEU A 210 8.27 12.49 12.97
C LEU A 210 8.71 11.74 14.24
N PRO A 211 8.50 12.31 15.43
CA PRO A 211 8.73 11.58 16.67
C PRO A 211 7.78 10.39 16.77
N GLY A 212 8.21 9.34 17.46
CA GLY A 212 7.37 8.21 17.81
C GLY A 212 6.20 8.66 18.69
N GLU A 213 5.05 8.03 18.49
CA GLU A 213 3.84 8.35 19.24
C GLU A 213 3.99 8.02 20.74
N PRO A 214 3.38 8.82 21.63
CA PRO A 214 3.34 8.49 23.05
C PRO A 214 2.60 7.17 23.29
N VAL A 215 3.08 6.41 24.27
CA VAL A 215 2.40 5.23 24.78
C VAL A 215 1.67 5.59 26.08
N GLN A 216 0.46 5.10 26.23
CA GLN A 216 -0.25 5.18 27.50
C GLN A 216 0.42 4.26 28.52
N GLY A 217 1.26 4.84 29.38
CA GLY A 217 1.87 4.14 30.51
C GLY A 217 1.01 4.13 31.77
N LEU A 218 1.47 3.43 32.79
CA LEU A 218 0.92 3.51 34.14
C LEU A 218 1.42 4.76 34.86
N PRO A 219 0.79 5.19 35.97
CA PRO A 219 1.35 6.24 36.82
C PRO A 219 2.80 5.94 37.19
N VAL A 220 3.64 6.96 37.09
CA VAL A 220 5.06 6.86 37.41
C VAL A 220 5.24 6.78 38.92
N ILE A 221 6.05 5.83 39.37
CA ILE A 221 6.41 5.62 40.78
C ILE A 221 7.77 6.31 41.01
N GLU A 222 7.78 7.36 41.83
CA GLU A 222 8.95 8.20 42.09
C GLU A 222 9.86 7.68 43.23
N GLU A 223 9.45 6.62 43.93
CA GLU A 223 10.09 6.21 45.17
C GLU A 223 11.29 5.28 44.92
N SER A 224 12.48 5.72 45.34
CA SER A 224 13.60 4.85 45.67
C SER A 224 14.05 5.09 47.10
N SER A 225 14.25 4.02 47.87
CA SER A 225 14.69 4.10 49.27
C SER A 225 16.17 4.46 49.42
N GLN A 226 16.97 4.36 48.34
CA GLN A 226 18.37 4.77 48.25
C GLN A 226 18.72 5.27 46.84
N PRO A 227 19.69 6.19 46.66
CA PRO A 227 20.10 6.65 45.34
C PRO A 227 20.81 5.53 44.57
N PRO A 228 20.30 5.08 43.41
CA PRO A 228 20.94 4.03 42.62
C PRO A 228 22.21 4.57 41.93
N ALA A 229 23.11 3.66 41.54
CA ALA A 229 24.33 4.02 40.78
C ALA A 229 24.07 4.32 39.29
N LEU A 230 22.92 3.85 38.79
CA LEU A 230 22.38 4.00 37.43
C LEU A 230 20.85 3.90 37.53
N TRP A 231 20.12 4.78 36.86
CA TRP A 231 18.66 4.73 36.83
C TRP A 231 18.11 4.99 35.43
N MET A 232 17.77 3.91 34.71
CA MET A 232 17.03 3.98 33.47
C MET A 232 15.54 3.95 33.80
N ARG A 233 14.86 5.09 33.64
CA ARG A 233 13.43 5.20 33.97
C ARG A 233 12.53 4.72 32.84
N PHE A 234 12.98 4.89 31.60
CA PHE A 234 12.22 4.54 30.39
C PHE A 234 10.87 5.26 30.29
N ASP A 235 10.72 6.41 30.95
CA ASP A 235 9.52 7.25 30.94
C ASP A 235 9.42 8.10 29.67
N GLU A 236 10.45 8.12 28.82
CA GLU A 236 10.46 8.89 27.57
C GLU A 236 9.33 8.46 26.63
N GLY A 237 8.91 7.19 26.69
CA GLY A 237 7.75 6.67 25.95
C GLY A 237 6.41 7.32 26.28
N LEU A 238 6.30 8.06 27.39
CA LEU A 238 5.07 8.79 27.78
C LEU A 238 4.82 10.06 26.96
N LYS A 239 5.78 10.50 26.15
CA LYS A 239 5.73 11.71 25.34
C LYS A 239 6.09 11.38 23.89
N PRO A 240 5.86 12.31 22.94
CA PRO A 240 6.46 12.17 21.61
C PRO A 240 7.96 12.02 21.78
N ASN A 241 8.51 10.91 21.29
CA ASN A 241 9.83 10.45 21.66
C ASN A 241 10.69 10.18 20.43
N GLY A 242 12.01 10.20 20.64
CA GLY A 242 12.97 9.74 19.66
C GLY A 242 13.57 8.41 20.08
N HIS A 243 14.59 7.98 19.34
CA HIS A 243 15.27 6.71 19.58
C HIS A 243 16.39 6.82 20.63
N SER A 244 16.07 7.34 21.81
CA SER A 244 17.01 7.45 22.92
C SER A 244 16.35 7.38 24.28
N THR A 245 17.12 7.01 25.28
CA THR A 245 16.76 7.03 26.70
C THR A 245 17.92 7.61 27.51
N GLN A 246 17.74 7.85 28.80
CA GLN A 246 18.73 8.49 29.65
C GLN A 246 18.90 7.80 31.01
N ASP A 247 20.14 7.73 31.47
CA ASP A 247 20.44 7.50 32.89
C ASP A 247 20.08 8.74 33.70
N SER A 248 19.04 8.64 34.52
CA SER A 248 18.53 9.74 35.35
C SER A 248 19.49 10.16 36.47
N VAL A 249 20.50 9.34 36.80
CA VAL A 249 21.52 9.68 37.80
C VAL A 249 22.63 10.54 37.20
N ARG A 250 23.19 10.12 36.05
CA ARG A 250 24.34 10.80 35.42
C ARG A 250 23.95 11.73 34.27
N GLY A 251 22.70 11.71 33.83
CA GLY A 251 22.22 12.41 32.65
C GLY A 251 22.78 11.88 31.33
N THR A 252 23.40 10.69 31.31
CA THR A 252 24.01 10.12 30.10
C THR A 252 22.92 9.62 29.16
N GLN A 253 22.91 10.10 27.92
CA GLN A 253 21.98 9.66 26.89
C GLN A 253 22.48 8.38 26.21
N CYS A 254 21.58 7.41 26.03
CA CYS A 254 21.82 6.15 25.35
C CYS A 254 20.93 6.05 24.11
N ALA A 255 21.51 5.69 22.96
CA ALA A 255 20.76 5.52 21.73
C ALA A 255 20.06 4.16 21.70
N ILE A 256 18.78 4.16 21.34
CA ILE A 256 18.01 2.93 21.09
C ILE A 256 18.17 2.57 19.62
N ASN A 257 18.93 1.50 19.37
CA ASN A 257 19.15 0.99 18.03
C ASN A 257 18.09 -0.07 17.66
N GLY A 258 18.06 -0.43 16.39
CA GLY A 258 17.10 -1.37 15.80
C GLY A 258 16.05 -0.67 14.95
N MET A 259 15.05 -1.43 14.53
CA MET A 259 14.01 -0.99 13.61
C MET A 259 13.09 0.11 14.20
N ASP A 260 12.87 0.05 15.51
CA ASP A 260 11.95 0.92 16.23
C ASP A 260 12.36 1.00 17.71
N SER A 261 11.93 2.03 18.42
CA SER A 261 11.97 2.10 19.88
C SER A 261 10.64 1.60 20.43
N TYR A 262 10.52 0.30 20.64
CA TYR A 262 9.26 -0.32 21.08
C TYR A 262 8.93 0.02 22.54
N TRP A 263 8.40 1.22 22.76
CA TRP A 263 7.83 1.63 24.03
C TRP A 263 6.55 0.85 24.32
N ARG A 264 6.37 0.45 25.58
CA ARG A 264 5.18 -0.25 26.07
C ARG A 264 4.81 0.27 27.45
N ALA A 265 3.57 0.00 27.89
CA ALA A 265 3.18 0.25 29.26
C ALA A 265 4.08 -0.58 30.20
N GLY A 266 4.74 0.11 31.13
CA GLY A 266 5.59 -0.51 32.15
C GLY A 266 4.83 -0.76 33.45
N VAL A 267 5.53 -1.30 34.45
CA VAL A 267 5.02 -1.38 35.83
C VAL A 267 4.94 -0.01 36.52
N SER A 268 5.73 0.95 36.02
CA SER A 268 5.75 2.38 36.37
C SER A 268 6.03 3.11 35.07
N GLY A 269 5.16 4.04 34.66
CA GLY A 269 5.34 4.75 33.39
C GLY A 269 5.36 3.81 32.19
N THR A 270 6.45 3.86 31.43
CA THR A 270 6.70 3.04 30.24
C THR A 270 7.95 2.18 30.40
N CYS A 271 8.11 1.21 29.51
CA CYS A 271 9.32 0.39 29.40
C CYS A 271 9.73 0.21 27.94
N LEU A 272 10.97 -0.22 27.72
CA LEU A 272 11.45 -0.69 26.43
C LEU A 272 11.23 -2.19 26.27
N SER A 273 10.59 -2.57 25.17
CA SER A 273 10.53 -3.95 24.70
C SER A 273 11.62 -4.17 23.65
N PHE A 274 12.34 -5.28 23.73
CA PHE A 274 13.32 -5.68 22.72
C PHE A 274 12.71 -6.76 21.82
N ASP A 275 12.88 -6.64 20.52
CA ASP A 275 12.44 -7.65 19.54
C ASP A 275 13.28 -8.95 19.60
N GLY A 276 14.45 -8.92 20.23
CA GLY A 276 15.39 -10.03 20.31
C GLY A 276 16.22 -10.25 19.04
N TYR A 277 16.13 -9.34 18.07
CA TYR A 277 16.80 -9.43 16.77
C TYR A 277 17.62 -8.18 16.44
N THR A 278 17.02 -6.99 16.53
CA THR A 278 17.62 -5.73 16.08
C THR A 278 17.82 -4.72 17.20
N ASN A 279 17.02 -4.79 18.27
CA ASN A 279 17.05 -3.77 19.32
C ASN A 279 18.23 -3.90 20.29
N LYS A 280 18.86 -2.77 20.63
CA LYS A 280 19.89 -2.64 21.68
C LYS A 280 19.99 -1.20 22.20
N VAL A 281 20.44 -1.03 23.44
CA VAL A 281 20.68 0.26 24.12
C VAL A 281 22.15 0.36 24.50
#